data_AF-A0A285V1A2-F1
#
_entry.id   AF-A0A285V1A2-F1
#
_cell.length_a   1.000
_cell.length_b   1.000
_cell.length_c   1.000
_cell.angle_alpha   90.00
_cell.angle_beta   90.00
_cell.angle_gamma   90.00
#
_symmetry.space_group_name_H-M   'P 1'
#
loop_
_entity.id
_entity.type
_entity.pdbx_description
1 polymer ?
#
loop_
_entity_poly.entity_id
_entity_poly.type
_entity_poly.pdbx_seq_one_letter_code
_entity_poly.pdbx_strand_id
1 'polypeptide(L)'
;MNDRITMIESIHARLTELSPEGTNVIDDPACISVLMSMTPDSEVTRNGDRWVESRSERLSAGHTVYAVISRQADGELRVAAHTDVWAANAERSRLNEVVLGRARGVRIRNMNALQLLHRIVVNEHGAVFHVGGLYLDAHSGRIVIDLLDLDEDDNPIPGTECGVYSLDGWEVH
;
A
#
# COMPACT_ATOMS: atom_id res chain seq x y z
N MET A 1 30.33 3.88 6.07
CA MET A 1 29.03 3.62 6.74
C MET A 1 28.38 4.93 7.23
N ASN A 2 29.14 5.95 7.66
CA ASN A 2 28.61 7.28 8.03
C ASN A 2 27.97 8.06 6.86
N ASP A 3 28.44 7.89 5.63
CA ASP A 3 27.98 8.71 4.50
C ASP A 3 26.52 8.45 4.12
N ARG A 4 26.04 7.20 4.23
CA ARG A 4 24.66 6.83 3.91
C ARG A 4 23.65 7.49 4.86
N ILE A 5 23.85 7.33 6.17
CA ILE A 5 22.92 7.86 7.18
C ILE A 5 22.93 9.40 7.14
N THR A 6 24.10 10.02 6.99
CA THR A 6 24.22 11.48 6.84
C THR A 6 23.43 11.99 5.63
N MET A 7 23.45 11.26 4.51
CA MET A 7 22.65 11.62 3.33
C MET A 7 21.14 11.46 3.58
N ILE A 8 20.69 10.40 4.26
CA ILE A 8 19.27 10.23 4.61
C ILE A 8 18.81 11.34 5.56
N GLU A 9 19.64 11.72 6.54
CA GLU A 9 19.37 12.85 7.44
C GLU A 9 19.27 14.18 6.68
N SER A 10 20.13 14.40 5.67
CA SER A 10 20.04 15.56 4.79
C SER A 10 18.76 15.56 3.95
N ILE A 11 18.34 14.41 3.44
CA ILE A 11 17.05 14.26 2.73
C ILE A 11 15.90 14.60 3.68
N HIS A 12 15.91 14.07 4.91
CA HIS A 12 14.90 14.38 5.92
C HIS A 12 14.82 15.88 6.20
N ALA A 13 15.95 16.55 6.46
CA ALA A 13 16.00 17.99 6.71
C ALA A 13 15.39 18.79 5.54
N ARG A 14 15.75 18.43 4.30
CA ARG A 14 15.19 19.05 3.08
C ARG A 14 13.68 18.84 2.97
N LEU A 15 13.17 17.66 3.31
CA LEU A 15 11.73 17.37 3.30
C LEU A 15 11.00 18.29 4.29
N THR A 16 11.56 18.49 5.48
CA THR A 16 10.94 19.34 6.51
C THR A 16 11.06 20.85 6.22
N GLU A 17 12.11 21.28 5.53
CA GLU A 17 12.34 22.70 5.23
C GLU A 17 11.60 23.18 3.98
N LEU A 18 11.51 22.33 2.95
CA LEU A 18 11.06 22.72 1.61
C LEU A 18 9.61 22.31 1.30
N SER A 19 9.03 21.40 2.09
CA SER A 19 7.71 20.84 1.83
C SER A 19 6.87 20.86 3.11
N PRO A 20 5.82 21.71 3.20
CA PRO A 20 4.89 21.69 4.32
C PRO A 20 4.22 20.32 4.51
N GLU A 21 4.12 19.55 3.45
CA GLU A 21 3.56 18.19 3.41
C GLU A 21 4.62 17.11 3.65
N GLY A 22 5.89 17.50 3.87
CA GLY A 22 6.98 16.58 4.18
C GLY A 22 7.27 15.56 3.08
N THR A 23 6.99 15.90 1.82
CA THR A 23 7.10 15.05 0.63
C THR A 23 7.92 15.74 -0.47
N ASN A 24 8.80 15.00 -1.15
CA ASN A 24 9.55 15.52 -2.30
C ASN A 24 9.91 14.43 -3.31
N VAL A 25 9.92 14.80 -4.60
CA VAL A 25 10.46 13.98 -5.68
C VAL A 25 11.98 14.11 -5.70
N ILE A 26 12.67 12.99 -5.87
CA ILE A 26 14.13 12.92 -5.76
C ILE A 26 14.71 12.59 -7.13
N ASP A 27 15.35 13.58 -7.74
CA ASP A 27 16.00 13.46 -9.05
C ASP A 27 17.53 13.37 -8.95
N ASP A 28 18.10 13.67 -7.78
CA ASP A 28 19.55 13.61 -7.55
C ASP A 28 20.02 12.15 -7.51
N PRO A 29 20.95 11.71 -8.40
CA PRO A 29 21.35 10.31 -8.50
C PRO A 29 21.99 9.75 -7.22
N ALA A 30 22.70 10.58 -6.46
CA ALA A 30 23.33 10.15 -5.21
C ALA A 30 22.26 9.93 -4.13
N CYS A 31 21.26 10.81 -4.05
CA CYS A 31 20.12 10.65 -3.17
C CYS A 31 19.28 9.42 -3.54
N ILE A 32 19.02 9.20 -4.84
CA ILE A 32 18.32 8.01 -5.34
C ILE A 32 19.07 6.73 -4.93
N SER A 33 20.39 6.69 -5.14
CA SER A 33 21.21 5.52 -4.78
C SER A 33 21.13 5.21 -3.28
N VAL A 34 21.14 6.25 -2.44
CA VAL A 34 20.99 6.09 -0.99
C VAL A 34 19.61 5.57 -0.61
N LEU A 35 18.53 6.12 -1.16
CA LEU A 35 17.16 5.66 -0.88
C LEU A 35 16.94 4.21 -1.35
N MET A 36 17.47 3.86 -2.52
CA MET A 36 17.49 2.49 -3.05
C MET A 36 18.29 1.49 -2.20
N SER A 37 19.17 1.97 -1.33
CA SER A 37 19.96 1.12 -0.42
C SER A 37 19.28 0.87 0.94
N MET A 38 18.18 1.56 1.23
CA MET A 38 17.37 1.33 2.43
C MET A 38 16.71 -0.04 2.39
N THR A 39 16.34 -0.56 3.56
CA THR A 39 15.66 -1.86 3.65
C THR A 39 14.31 -1.78 2.93
N PRO A 40 14.04 -2.66 1.95
CA PRO A 40 12.73 -2.71 1.30
C PRO A 40 11.69 -3.29 2.24
N ASP A 41 10.49 -2.73 2.19
CA ASP A 41 9.33 -3.30 2.86
C ASP A 41 9.00 -4.66 2.21
N SER A 42 8.43 -5.58 3.00
CA SER A 42 8.11 -6.94 2.55
C SER A 42 7.07 -6.98 1.41
N GLU A 43 6.27 -5.93 1.27
CA GLU A 43 5.29 -5.78 0.20
C GLU A 43 5.90 -5.12 -1.03
N VAL A 44 6.53 -5.92 -1.89
CA VAL A 44 6.94 -5.48 -3.24
C VAL A 44 5.91 -5.94 -4.26
N THR A 45 5.32 -4.99 -4.99
CA THR A 45 4.32 -5.29 -6.02
C THR A 45 4.96 -5.22 -7.40
N ARG A 46 4.89 -6.32 -8.18
CA ARG A 46 5.49 -6.43 -9.52
C ARG A 46 4.46 -6.86 -10.57
N ASN A 47 4.65 -6.41 -11.81
CA ASN A 47 3.94 -6.86 -13.02
C ASN A 47 4.90 -6.77 -14.21
N GLY A 48 5.55 -7.89 -14.56
CA GLY A 48 6.64 -7.91 -15.55
C GLY A 48 7.79 -6.98 -15.12
N ASP A 49 8.22 -6.10 -16.02
CA ASP A 49 9.27 -5.10 -15.74
C ASP A 49 8.79 -3.91 -14.89
N ARG A 50 7.48 -3.79 -14.67
CA ARG A 50 6.88 -2.73 -13.88
C ARG A 50 6.85 -3.13 -12.41
N TRP A 51 7.21 -2.21 -11.53
CA TRP A 51 7.12 -2.47 -10.10
C TRP A 51 6.97 -1.18 -9.29
N VAL A 52 6.41 -1.34 -8.10
CA VAL A 52 6.34 -0.31 -7.07
C VAL A 52 6.79 -0.95 -5.76
N GLU A 53 7.69 -0.28 -5.05
CA GLU A 53 8.15 -0.71 -3.73
C GLU A 53 8.19 0.48 -2.77
N SER A 54 8.10 0.18 -1.49
CA SER A 54 8.43 1.14 -0.44
C SER A 54 9.64 0.68 0.34
N ARG A 55 10.38 1.64 0.88
CA ARG A 55 11.54 1.42 1.74
C ARG A 55 11.46 2.40 2.90
N SER A 56 11.97 2.00 4.05
CA SER A 56 12.02 2.89 5.21
C SER A 56 13.33 2.75 5.98
N GLU A 57 13.77 3.87 6.55
CA GLU A 57 14.93 3.90 7.43
C GLU A 57 14.62 4.79 8.64
N ARG A 58 14.84 4.25 9.84
CA ARG A 58 14.70 4.99 11.09
C ARG A 58 16.02 5.69 11.42
N LEU A 59 15.93 6.99 11.70
CA LEU A 59 17.05 7.86 12.03
C LEU A 59 17.32 7.91 13.53
N SER A 60 18.52 8.34 13.88
CA SER A 60 19.04 8.44 15.26
C SER A 60 18.17 9.31 16.19
N ALA A 61 17.56 10.36 15.64
CA ALA A 61 16.65 11.27 16.36
C ALA A 61 15.21 10.75 16.50
N GLY A 62 14.93 9.51 16.09
CA GLY A 62 13.59 8.90 16.19
C GLY A 62 12.64 9.22 15.05
N HIS A 63 13.09 9.99 14.05
CA HIS A 63 12.36 10.21 12.80
C HIS A 63 12.52 9.03 11.83
N THR A 64 11.64 8.93 10.84
CA THR A 64 11.71 7.92 9.78
C THR A 64 11.62 8.61 8.43
N VAL A 65 12.47 8.18 7.49
CA VAL A 65 12.32 8.52 6.08
C VAL A 65 11.70 7.33 5.38
N TYR A 66 10.63 7.60 4.63
CA TYR A 66 9.99 6.63 3.75
C TYR A 66 10.32 6.99 2.30
N ALA A 67 10.71 6.01 1.49
CA ALA A 67 10.82 6.17 0.06
C ALA A 67 9.76 5.31 -0.64
N VAL A 68 9.09 5.89 -1.63
CA VAL A 68 8.25 5.16 -2.57
C VAL A 68 8.93 5.21 -3.93
N ILE A 69 9.21 4.04 -4.47
CA ILE A 69 9.97 3.90 -5.72
C ILE A 69 9.10 3.15 -6.70
N SER A 70 9.06 3.63 -7.94
CA SER A 70 8.38 2.94 -9.02
C SER A 70 9.23 2.87 -10.27
N ARG A 71 9.04 1.79 -11.02
CA ARG A 71 9.67 1.57 -12.32
C ARG A 71 8.62 1.26 -13.36
N GLN A 72 8.68 2.00 -14.47
CA GLN A 72 7.82 1.80 -15.64
C GLN A 72 8.42 0.75 -16.60
N ALA A 73 7.62 0.32 -17.59
CA ALA A 73 8.05 -0.69 -18.56
C ALA A 73 9.14 -0.20 -19.52
N ASP A 74 9.24 1.11 -19.75
CA ASP A 74 10.34 1.74 -20.51
C ASP A 74 11.63 1.87 -19.68
N GLY A 75 11.61 1.48 -18.40
CA GLY A 75 12.73 1.59 -17.48
C GLY A 75 12.80 2.91 -16.72
N GLU A 76 11.86 3.85 -16.92
CA GLU A 76 11.80 5.09 -16.15
C GLU A 76 11.65 4.78 -14.66
N LEU A 77 12.58 5.28 -13.84
CA LEU A 77 12.58 5.14 -12.39
C LEU A 77 12.13 6.45 -11.76
N ARG A 78 11.13 6.40 -10.88
CA ARG A 78 10.67 7.54 -10.08
C ARG A 78 10.83 7.25 -8.60
N VAL A 79 11.38 8.21 -7.87
CA VAL A 79 11.63 8.10 -6.43
C VAL A 79 11.01 9.32 -5.73
N ALA A 80 10.12 9.06 -4.78
CA ALA A 80 9.59 10.06 -3.87
C ALA A 80 10.01 9.72 -2.44
N ALA A 81 10.34 10.73 -1.65
CA ALA A 81 10.66 10.59 -0.23
C ALA A 81 9.62 11.33 0.61
N HIS A 82 9.32 10.78 1.79
CA HIS A 82 8.28 11.24 2.70
C HIS A 82 8.78 11.18 4.15
N THR A 83 8.30 12.11 4.97
CA THR A 83 8.46 12.08 6.45
C THR A 83 7.25 11.46 7.16
N ASP A 84 6.10 11.39 6.48
CA ASP A 84 4.86 10.83 6.99
C ASP A 84 4.51 9.49 6.32
N VAL A 85 4.14 8.51 7.14
CA VAL A 85 3.82 7.16 6.69
C VAL A 85 2.52 7.09 5.90
N TRP A 86 1.54 7.96 6.22
CA TRP A 86 0.26 8.00 5.51
C TRP A 86 0.43 8.56 4.10
N ALA A 87 1.21 9.64 3.96
CA ALA A 87 1.59 10.20 2.67
C ALA A 87 2.33 9.18 1.80
N ALA A 88 3.32 8.47 2.37
CA ALA A 88 4.05 7.41 1.67
C ALA A 88 3.12 6.28 1.21
N ASN A 89 2.21 5.82 2.07
CA ASN A 89 1.25 4.78 1.72
C ASN A 89 0.23 5.23 0.66
N ALA A 90 -0.23 6.48 0.72
CA ALA A 90 -1.11 7.06 -0.28
C ALA A 90 -0.43 7.14 -1.66
N GLU A 91 0.83 7.57 -1.69
CA GLU A 91 1.64 7.65 -2.92
C GLU A 91 1.92 6.24 -3.50
N ARG A 92 2.30 5.29 -2.65
CA ARG A 92 2.48 3.88 -3.06
C ARG A 92 1.21 3.31 -3.66
N SER A 93 0.05 3.57 -3.05
CA SER A 93 -1.25 3.12 -3.56
C SER A 93 -1.55 3.74 -4.92
N ARG A 94 -1.35 5.06 -5.07
CA ARG A 94 -1.51 5.77 -6.33
C ARG A 94 -0.60 5.22 -7.43
N LEU A 95 0.67 4.91 -7.11
CA LEU A 95 1.61 4.37 -8.07
C LEU A 95 1.32 2.91 -8.44
N ASN A 96 0.84 2.08 -7.51
CA ASN A 96 0.34 0.74 -7.85
C ASN A 96 -0.75 0.81 -8.91
N GLU A 97 -1.63 1.82 -8.86
CA GLU A 97 -2.65 2.04 -9.89
C GLU A 97 -2.05 2.45 -11.23
N VAL A 98 -1.24 3.52 -11.21
CA VAL A 98 -0.73 4.16 -12.43
C VAL A 98 0.29 3.26 -13.16
N VAL A 99 1.16 2.60 -12.42
CA VAL A 99 2.30 1.83 -12.95
C VAL A 99 1.87 0.41 -13.28
N LEU A 100 1.21 -0.26 -12.35
CA LEU A 100 0.87 -1.68 -12.50
C LEU A 100 -0.46 -1.90 -13.20
N GLY A 101 -1.22 -0.83 -13.46
CA GLY A 101 -2.55 -0.92 -14.07
C GLY A 101 -3.56 -1.64 -13.17
N ARG A 102 -3.24 -1.82 -11.88
CA ARG A 102 -4.17 -2.40 -10.92
C ARG A 102 -5.23 -1.35 -10.62
N ALA A 103 -6.48 -1.60 -10.99
CA ALA A 103 -7.56 -0.71 -10.61
C ALA A 103 -7.53 -0.50 -9.09
N ARG A 104 -7.86 0.72 -8.64
CA ARG A 104 -8.24 0.92 -7.23
C ARG A 104 -9.18 -0.22 -6.88
N GLY A 105 -8.81 -0.97 -5.85
CA GLY A 105 -9.62 -1.00 -4.64
C GLY A 105 -10.96 -0.36 -4.87
N VAL A 106 -12.05 -1.12 -5.10
CA VAL A 106 -13.41 -0.63 -5.07
C VAL A 106 -13.46 0.10 -3.75
N ARG A 107 -13.30 1.42 -3.85
CA ARG A 107 -13.39 2.26 -2.69
C ARG A 107 -14.80 2.00 -2.24
N ILE A 108 -14.95 1.56 -1.01
CA ILE A 108 -16.17 1.66 -0.21
C ILE A 108 -16.48 3.16 -0.10
N ARG A 109 -16.82 3.79 -1.23
CA ARG A 109 -17.05 5.22 -1.44
C ARG A 109 -18.53 5.48 -1.67
N ASN A 110 -19.24 4.50 -2.22
CA ASN A 110 -20.68 4.58 -2.49
C ASN A 110 -21.52 3.66 -1.60
N MET A 111 -20.89 2.78 -0.83
CA MET A 111 -21.53 1.91 0.15
C MET A 111 -20.86 2.19 1.50
N ASN A 112 -21.63 2.37 2.56
CA ASN A 112 -21.09 2.47 3.91
C ASN A 112 -20.44 1.12 4.29
N ALA A 113 -19.31 1.13 4.99
CA ALA A 113 -18.72 -0.08 5.58
C ALA A 113 -19.76 -0.94 6.33
N LEU A 114 -20.70 -0.29 7.01
CA LEU A 114 -21.82 -0.95 7.70
C LEU A 114 -22.82 -1.64 6.73
N GLN A 115 -22.96 -1.12 5.51
CA GLN A 115 -23.83 -1.70 4.47
C GLN A 115 -23.18 -2.89 3.76
N LEU A 116 -21.86 -3.04 3.87
CA LEU A 116 -21.10 -4.17 3.34
C LEU A 116 -21.19 -5.38 4.28
N LEU A 117 -21.33 -5.16 5.59
CA LEU A 117 -21.51 -6.24 6.55
C LEU A 117 -22.75 -7.07 6.21
N HIS A 118 -22.62 -8.38 6.35
CA HIS A 118 -23.65 -9.37 6.07
C HIS A 118 -24.10 -9.48 4.60
N ARG A 119 -23.34 -8.89 3.67
CA ARG A 119 -23.56 -9.04 2.24
C ARG A 119 -22.94 -10.32 1.71
N ILE A 120 -23.48 -10.79 0.59
CA ILE A 120 -22.86 -11.84 -0.21
C ILE A 120 -21.98 -11.16 -1.26
N VAL A 121 -20.77 -11.66 -1.43
CA VAL A 121 -19.83 -11.18 -2.43
C VAL A 121 -19.39 -12.34 -3.31
N VAL A 122 -19.25 -12.07 -4.61
CA VAL A 122 -18.86 -13.05 -5.61
C VAL A 122 -17.61 -12.57 -6.31
N ASN A 123 -16.56 -13.38 -6.35
CA ASN A 123 -15.32 -13.01 -7.04
C ASN A 123 -15.41 -13.24 -8.56
N GLU A 124 -14.38 -12.83 -9.30
CA GLU A 124 -14.31 -12.98 -10.76
C GLU A 124 -14.35 -14.44 -11.26
N HIS A 125 -14.16 -15.41 -10.36
CA HIS A 125 -14.23 -16.85 -10.67
C HIS A 125 -15.59 -17.47 -10.31
N GLY A 126 -16.54 -16.66 -9.83
CA GLY A 126 -17.87 -17.12 -9.41
C GLY A 126 -17.89 -17.76 -8.02
N ALA A 127 -16.82 -17.65 -7.23
CA ALA A 127 -16.81 -18.14 -5.86
C ALA A 127 -17.54 -17.13 -4.94
N VAL A 128 -18.38 -17.66 -4.06
CA VAL A 128 -19.36 -16.90 -3.27
C VAL A 128 -18.95 -16.91 -1.80
N PHE A 129 -19.01 -15.75 -1.16
CA PHE A 129 -18.62 -15.58 0.24
C PHE A 129 -19.58 -14.64 0.97
N HIS A 130 -19.65 -14.78 2.29
CA HIS A 130 -20.32 -13.85 3.20
C HIS A 130 -19.32 -12.87 3.80
N VAL A 131 -19.66 -11.58 3.84
CA VAL A 131 -18.87 -10.59 4.59
C VAL A 131 -19.25 -10.64 6.07
N GLY A 132 -18.46 -11.33 6.88
CA GLY A 132 -18.71 -11.49 8.32
C GLY A 132 -18.26 -10.32 9.17
N GLY A 133 -17.25 -9.57 8.73
CA GLY A 133 -16.65 -8.53 9.56
C GLY A 133 -15.72 -7.57 8.83
N LEU A 134 -15.41 -6.49 9.52
CA LEU A 134 -14.39 -5.51 9.14
C LEU A 134 -13.53 -5.24 10.38
N TYR A 135 -12.21 -5.38 10.27
CA TYR A 135 -11.30 -5.03 11.35
C TYR A 135 -10.07 -4.28 10.85
N LEU A 136 -9.47 -3.45 11.71
CA LEU A 136 -8.21 -2.80 11.40
C LEU A 136 -7.07 -3.78 11.71
N ASP A 137 -6.33 -4.20 10.70
CA ASP A 137 -5.02 -4.80 10.90
C ASP A 137 -4.04 -3.69 11.30
N ALA A 138 -3.70 -3.64 12.59
CA ALA A 138 -2.81 -2.64 13.16
C ALA A 138 -1.38 -2.73 12.62
N HIS A 139 -0.97 -3.86 12.04
CA HIS A 139 0.35 -4.02 11.46
C HIS A 139 0.47 -3.34 10.09
N SER A 140 -0.50 -3.57 9.20
CA SER A 140 -0.53 -2.96 7.87
C SER A 140 -1.23 -1.59 7.84
N GLY A 141 -1.97 -1.24 8.90
CA GLY A 141 -2.81 -0.04 8.94
C GLY A 141 -4.00 -0.11 7.97
N ARG A 142 -4.36 -1.30 7.49
CA ARG A 142 -5.45 -1.52 6.52
C ARG A 142 -6.68 -2.13 7.20
N ILE A 143 -7.85 -1.80 6.66
CA ILE A 143 -9.06 -2.55 7.01
C ILE A 143 -9.03 -3.87 6.25
N VAL A 144 -9.21 -4.95 7.00
CA VAL A 144 -9.43 -6.30 6.48
C VAL A 144 -10.92 -6.56 6.44
N ILE A 145 -11.36 -7.09 5.31
CA ILE A 145 -12.70 -7.58 5.06
C ILE A 145 -12.67 -9.08 5.31
N ASP A 146 -13.42 -9.51 6.32
CA ASP A 146 -13.45 -10.90 6.73
C ASP A 146 -14.54 -11.64 5.95
N LEU A 147 -14.12 -12.66 5.20
CA LEU A 147 -14.98 -13.44 4.31
C LEU A 147 -15.15 -14.85 4.85
N LEU A 148 -16.39 -15.36 4.81
CA LEU A 148 -16.72 -16.73 5.20
C LEU A 148 -17.26 -17.48 3.99
N ASP A 149 -16.91 -18.76 3.89
CA ASP A 149 -17.53 -19.67 2.94
C ASP A 149 -19.00 -19.86 3.30
N LEU A 150 -19.79 -20.22 2.30
CA LEU A 150 -21.20 -20.56 2.45
C LEU A 150 -21.41 -22.07 2.39
N ASP A 151 -22.37 -22.58 3.14
CA ASP A 151 -22.86 -23.95 3.01
C ASP A 151 -23.86 -24.11 1.84
N GLU A 152 -24.41 -25.31 1.68
CA GLU A 152 -25.37 -25.62 0.60
C GLU A 152 -26.69 -24.83 0.72
N ASP A 153 -26.96 -24.24 1.88
CA ASP A 153 -28.15 -23.44 2.20
C ASP A 153 -27.84 -21.93 2.27
N ASP A 154 -26.70 -21.48 1.70
CA ASP A 154 -26.22 -20.10 1.69
C ASP A 154 -25.93 -19.49 3.09
N ASN A 155 -25.70 -20.34 4.12
CA ASN A 155 -25.33 -19.85 5.46
C ASN A 155 -23.81 -19.76 5.63
N PRO A 156 -23.28 -18.72 6.29
CA PRO A 156 -21.85 -18.60 6.55
C PRO A 156 -21.37 -19.71 7.48
N ILE A 157 -20.25 -20.35 7.12
CA ILE A 157 -19.63 -21.43 7.88
C ILE A 157 -18.59 -20.83 8.86
N PRO A 158 -18.80 -20.89 10.18
CA PRO A 158 -17.80 -20.40 11.14
C PRO A 158 -16.50 -21.21 11.06
N GLY A 159 -15.36 -20.55 11.20
CA GLY A 159 -14.04 -21.19 11.12
C GLY A 159 -13.41 -21.20 9.73
N THR A 160 -14.09 -20.67 8.70
CA THR A 160 -13.56 -20.52 7.34
C THR A 160 -13.16 -19.06 7.04
N GLU A 161 -12.92 -18.26 8.07
CA GLU A 161 -12.62 -16.84 7.93
C GLU A 161 -11.35 -16.62 7.10
N CYS A 162 -11.47 -15.84 6.03
CA CYS A 162 -10.33 -15.40 5.23
C CYS A 162 -10.37 -13.88 5.03
N GLY A 163 -9.26 -13.24 5.39
CA GLY A 163 -9.13 -11.79 5.31
C GLY A 163 -8.67 -11.32 3.93
N VAL A 164 -9.43 -10.43 3.30
CA VAL A 164 -9.01 -9.70 2.09
C VAL A 164 -8.93 -8.21 2.36
N TYR A 165 -8.04 -7.51 1.67
CA TYR A 165 -7.87 -6.06 1.81
C TYR A 165 -8.72 -5.26 0.83
N SER A 166 -9.37 -5.93 -0.13
CA SER A 166 -10.13 -5.31 -1.20
C SER A 166 -11.13 -6.29 -1.82
N LEU A 167 -12.25 -5.76 -2.30
CA LEU A 167 -13.27 -6.49 -3.09
C LEU A 167 -13.21 -6.07 -4.57
N ASP A 168 -11.99 -5.88 -5.09
CA ASP A 168 -11.76 -5.47 -6.48
C ASP A 168 -12.16 -6.51 -7.50
N GLY A 169 -13.10 -6.16 -8.37
CA GLY A 169 -13.63 -7.10 -9.36
C GLY A 169 -14.61 -8.10 -8.77
N TRP A 170 -15.11 -7.85 -7.55
CA TRP A 170 -16.14 -8.65 -6.92
C TRP A 170 -17.51 -8.01 -7.12
N GLU A 171 -18.52 -8.83 -7.31
CA GLU A 171 -19.92 -8.43 -7.28
C GLU A 171 -20.42 -8.46 -5.83
N VAL A 172 -21.22 -7.47 -5.43
CA VAL A 172 -21.77 -7.35 -4.07
C VAL A 172 -23.29 -7.40 -4.16
N HIS A 173 -23.91 -8.35 -3.45
CA HIS A 173 -25.36 -8.61 -3.44
C HIS A 173 -25.97 -8.31 -2.07
#